data_AF-A0A4R8V2D2-F1
#
_entry.id   AF-A0A4R8V2D2-F1
#
_cell.length_a   1.000
_cell.length_b   1.000
_cell.length_c   1.000
_cell.angle_alpha   90.00
_cell.angle_beta   90.00
_cell.angle_gamma   90.00
#
_symmetry.space_group_name_H-M   'P 1'
#
loop_
_entity.id
_entity.type
_entity.pdbx_description
1 polymer ?
#
loop_
_entity_poly.entity_id
_entity_poly.type
_entity_poly.pdbx_seq_one_letter_code
_entity_poly.pdbx_strand_id
1 'polypeptide(L)'
;MTVFFTETPDLTPRPEPIDLNALLRPQLFSKHGSPDIEPTILRCLTTALTNELSPALCRRWLIANAEPPIVTACSSAPRWFRLVAACRQYLATTNSEEGEQARRFEVARRMVARVTSPLPAGRLSWQREVNARVALTIIAMRQLEQGFTSVRISGGYLATQMNLARHSATVLLKTMEKDIRWIRRVGARHGALKWKQPHLAGPTGAELRDRAWEHAATIDALASGNFAQDPLAEVLASVAHPAWSYSQALAAEGSEKEVRILGPRAWIALVHERAGLPDDSGLGLTKAAVRKTKRSLLAELPEAFDTDGDLVAALDEKALATGALVYRAEKERLWLVEAAETARLLKEFKAMKAARVVARRAVGAVLRKAEHNEGVLGPIPHDVSALPAWASAAAAHFNGTVDHLGDRELLPFAREMLAEHVAAHGHDSAKAEKVAGFVFRVAA
;
A
#
# COMPACT_ATOMS: atom_id res chain seq x y z
N MET A 1 58.84 2.88 -7.89
CA MET A 1 57.43 3.24 -8.17
C MET A 1 56.59 2.03 -7.82
N THR A 2 56.07 1.99 -6.60
CA THR A 2 55.29 0.87 -6.05
C THR A 2 53.82 1.26 -6.13
N VAL A 3 53.06 0.62 -7.02
CA VAL A 3 51.62 0.83 -7.17
C VAL A 3 50.93 -0.07 -6.14
N PHE A 4 50.36 0.54 -5.10
CA PHE A 4 49.44 -0.13 -4.19
C PHE A 4 48.09 -0.28 -4.89
N PHE A 5 47.72 -1.51 -5.25
CA PHE A 5 46.33 -1.84 -5.55
C PHE A 5 45.58 -1.95 -4.22
N THR A 6 44.78 -0.95 -3.91
CA THR A 6 43.75 -1.04 -2.87
C THR A 6 42.62 -1.91 -3.42
N GLU A 7 42.59 -3.19 -3.02
CA GLU A 7 41.44 -4.06 -3.22
C GLU A 7 40.21 -3.38 -2.60
N THR A 8 39.23 -3.09 -3.45
CA THR A 8 37.91 -2.63 -3.02
C THR A 8 37.23 -3.81 -2.33
N PRO A 9 36.74 -3.66 -1.09
CA PRO A 9 36.07 -4.77 -0.40
C PRO A 9 34.83 -5.19 -1.19
N ASP A 10 34.78 -6.47 -1.53
CA ASP A 10 33.63 -7.13 -2.16
C ASP A 10 32.40 -6.98 -1.26
N LEU A 11 31.47 -6.12 -1.67
CA LEU A 11 30.20 -5.84 -0.98
C LEU A 11 29.07 -6.76 -1.43
N THR A 12 29.38 -7.90 -2.06
CA THR A 12 28.35 -8.93 -2.28
C THR A 12 27.79 -9.37 -0.93
N PRO A 13 26.46 -9.25 -0.69
CA PRO A 13 25.87 -9.71 0.56
C PRO A 13 26.13 -11.21 0.67
N ARG A 14 27.01 -11.59 1.61
CA ARG A 14 27.17 -13.00 1.97
C ARG A 14 25.79 -13.53 2.33
N PRO A 15 25.31 -14.61 1.71
CA PRO A 15 24.02 -15.19 2.07
C PRO A 15 24.05 -15.50 3.57
N GLU A 16 23.06 -14.98 4.31
CA GLU A 16 22.94 -15.28 5.73
C GLU A 16 22.99 -16.80 5.93
N PRO A 17 23.76 -17.32 6.90
CA PRO A 17 23.83 -18.75 7.13
C PRO A 17 22.43 -19.28 7.41
N ILE A 18 21.98 -20.23 6.58
CA ILE A 18 20.66 -20.84 6.70
C ILE A 18 20.55 -21.50 8.08
N ASP A 19 19.64 -20.99 8.92
CA ASP A 19 19.33 -21.61 10.20
C ASP A 19 18.59 -22.94 9.97
N LEU A 20 19.37 -24.04 10.00
CA LEU A 20 18.89 -25.42 9.89
C LEU A 20 17.80 -25.74 10.90
N ASN A 21 17.86 -25.20 12.12
CA ASN A 21 16.85 -25.45 13.14
C ASN A 21 15.55 -24.74 12.79
N ALA A 22 15.59 -23.47 12.38
CA ALA A 22 14.41 -22.76 11.93
C ALA A 22 13.77 -23.42 10.69
N LEU A 23 14.61 -23.99 9.80
CA LEU A 23 14.17 -24.60 8.55
C LEU A 23 13.56 -26.00 8.74
N LEU A 24 14.25 -26.91 9.45
CA LEU A 24 13.91 -28.34 9.50
C LEU A 24 13.03 -28.71 10.71
N ARG A 25 13.17 -28.03 11.85
CA ARG A 25 12.39 -28.33 13.08
C ARG A 25 10.88 -28.28 12.90
N PRO A 26 10.30 -27.36 12.09
CA PRO A 26 8.86 -27.37 11.84
C PRO A 26 8.35 -28.64 11.13
N GLN A 27 9.22 -29.38 10.43
CA GLN A 27 8.83 -30.56 9.64
C GLN A 27 8.73 -31.84 10.48
N LEU A 28 9.33 -31.85 11.68
CA LEU A 28 9.31 -32.98 12.61
C LEU A 28 7.93 -33.23 13.23
N PHE A 29 7.09 -32.20 13.35
CA PHE A 29 5.82 -32.29 14.04
C PHE A 29 4.66 -32.59 13.08
N SER A 30 4.05 -33.77 13.20
CA SER A 30 2.77 -34.10 12.55
C SER A 30 1.61 -33.45 13.33
N LYS A 31 0.55 -33.03 12.63
CA LYS A 31 -0.66 -32.46 13.27
C LYS A 31 -1.44 -33.46 14.14
N HIS A 32 -1.11 -34.75 14.07
CA HIS A 32 -1.91 -35.85 14.64
C HIS A 32 -1.16 -36.65 15.73
N GLY A 33 -0.14 -36.07 16.36
CA GLY A 33 0.41 -36.57 17.63
C GLY A 33 1.39 -37.74 17.56
N SER A 34 1.55 -38.38 16.40
CA SER A 34 2.67 -39.31 16.15
C SER A 34 3.33 -39.00 14.79
N PRO A 35 4.66 -38.97 14.70
CA PRO A 35 5.35 -38.78 13.44
C PRO A 35 5.44 -40.11 12.68
N ASP A 36 4.77 -40.21 11.53
CA ASP A 36 5.08 -41.25 10.55
C ASP A 36 6.56 -41.12 10.15
N ILE A 37 7.36 -42.18 10.39
CA ILE A 37 8.82 -42.13 10.31
C ILE A 37 9.30 -41.72 8.91
N GLU A 38 8.86 -42.42 7.86
CA GLU A 38 9.31 -42.19 6.49
C GLU A 38 8.79 -40.86 5.89
N PRO A 39 7.50 -40.51 6.01
CA PRO A 39 7.00 -39.20 5.59
C PRO A 39 7.73 -38.04 6.27
N THR A 40 8.08 -38.19 7.55
CA THR A 40 8.80 -37.14 8.29
C THR A 40 10.22 -36.94 7.74
N ILE A 41 10.94 -38.04 7.49
CA ILE A 41 12.28 -37.98 6.88
C ILE A 41 12.21 -37.38 5.46
N LEU A 42 11.22 -37.79 4.64
CA LEU A 42 11.03 -37.26 3.30
C LEU A 42 10.72 -35.75 3.30
N ARG A 43 9.86 -35.26 4.22
CA ARG A 43 9.60 -33.81 4.37
C ARG A 43 10.87 -33.02 4.69
N CYS A 44 11.68 -33.52 5.63
CA CYS A 44 12.95 -32.90 5.99
C CYS A 44 13.95 -32.92 4.83
N LEU A 45 14.08 -34.05 4.13
CA LEU A 45 14.96 -34.20 2.96
C LEU A 45 14.55 -33.30 1.79
N THR A 46 13.25 -33.23 1.48
CA THR A 46 12.72 -32.36 0.43
C THR A 46 12.99 -30.90 0.76
N THR A 47 12.76 -30.50 2.02
CA THR A 47 13.04 -29.13 2.49
C THR A 47 14.54 -28.80 2.42
N ALA A 48 15.41 -29.75 2.78
CA ALA A 48 16.85 -29.56 2.69
C ALA A 48 17.32 -29.41 1.25
N LEU A 49 16.92 -30.34 0.37
CA LEU A 49 17.34 -30.34 -1.04
C LEU A 49 16.80 -29.13 -1.83
N THR A 50 15.61 -28.64 -1.51
CA THR A 50 15.06 -27.41 -2.13
C THR A 50 15.77 -26.13 -1.70
N ASN A 51 16.53 -26.16 -0.60
CA ASN A 51 17.38 -25.06 -0.13
C ASN A 51 18.87 -25.36 -0.37
N GLU A 52 19.18 -26.20 -1.36
CA GLU A 52 20.55 -26.54 -1.78
C GLU A 52 21.42 -27.19 -0.69
N LEU A 53 20.80 -27.73 0.36
CA LEU A 53 21.51 -28.41 1.44
C LEU A 53 21.80 -29.87 1.05
N SER A 54 23.00 -30.35 1.39
CA SER A 54 23.37 -31.74 1.11
C SER A 54 22.50 -32.72 1.93
N PRO A 55 22.13 -33.89 1.37
CA PRO A 55 21.47 -34.95 2.14
C PRO A 55 22.24 -35.34 3.39
N ALA A 56 23.58 -35.34 3.32
CA ALA A 56 24.43 -35.64 4.47
C ALA A 56 24.23 -34.65 5.63
N LEU A 57 24.06 -33.37 5.33
CA LEU A 57 23.78 -32.33 6.34
C LEU A 57 22.42 -32.55 6.99
N CYS A 58 21.38 -32.83 6.18
CA CYS A 58 20.04 -33.16 6.67
C CYS A 58 20.06 -34.42 7.56
N ARG A 59 20.81 -35.46 7.16
CA ARG A 59 20.99 -36.70 7.93
C ARG A 59 21.59 -36.43 9.29
N ARG A 60 22.69 -35.67 9.35
CA ARG A 60 23.37 -35.31 10.60
C ARG A 60 22.43 -34.52 11.53
N TRP A 61 21.68 -33.59 10.96
CA TRP A 61 20.73 -32.78 11.72
C TRP A 61 19.59 -33.63 12.30
N LEU A 62 19.01 -34.54 11.51
CA LEU A 62 17.95 -35.46 11.97
C LEU A 62 18.43 -36.41 13.08
N ILE A 63 19.64 -36.95 12.95
CA ILE A 63 20.24 -37.82 13.99
C ILE A 63 20.40 -37.06 15.31
N ALA A 64 20.74 -35.76 15.25
CA ALA A 64 20.95 -34.95 16.44
C ALA A 64 19.65 -34.41 17.09
N ASN A 65 18.53 -34.33 16.36
CA ASN A 65 17.35 -33.55 16.79
C ASN A 65 16.00 -34.28 16.71
N ALA A 66 15.91 -35.46 16.08
CA ALA A 66 14.65 -36.17 15.90
C ALA A 66 14.40 -37.24 16.98
N GLU A 67 13.18 -37.77 17.04
CA GLU A 67 12.81 -38.85 17.96
C GLU A 67 13.53 -40.18 17.61
N PRO A 68 13.74 -41.08 18.58
CA PRO A 68 14.52 -42.31 18.38
C PRO A 68 14.14 -43.14 17.15
N PRO A 69 12.85 -43.34 16.79
CA PRO A 69 12.48 -44.10 15.59
C PRO A 69 12.98 -43.47 14.28
N ILE A 70 13.01 -42.13 14.20
CA ILE A 70 13.52 -41.39 13.05
C ILE A 70 15.05 -41.48 13.00
N VAL A 71 15.70 -41.37 14.16
CA VAL A 71 17.16 -41.54 14.28
C VAL A 71 17.57 -42.94 13.79
N THR A 72 16.90 -44.00 14.23
CA THR A 72 17.16 -45.38 13.79
C THR A 72 17.02 -45.51 12.27
N ALA A 73 15.97 -44.93 11.68
CA ALA A 73 15.76 -44.96 10.23
C ALA A 73 16.83 -44.16 9.45
N CYS A 74 17.32 -43.04 9.99
CA CYS A 74 18.40 -42.25 9.38
C CYS A 74 19.78 -42.91 9.53
N SER A 75 19.99 -43.68 10.60
CA SER A 75 21.26 -44.38 10.85
C SER A 75 21.43 -45.62 9.96
N SER A 76 20.34 -46.24 9.49
CA SER A 76 20.39 -47.34 8.53
C SER A 76 20.73 -46.85 7.11
N ALA A 77 21.94 -47.18 6.62
CA ALA A 77 22.40 -46.74 5.30
C ALA A 77 21.47 -47.18 4.13
N PRO A 78 21.02 -48.44 4.03
CA PRO A 78 20.17 -48.88 2.91
C PRO A 78 18.80 -48.18 2.88
N ARG A 79 18.24 -47.87 4.05
CA ARG A 79 16.95 -47.16 4.15
C ARG A 79 17.12 -45.68 3.83
N TRP A 80 18.18 -45.05 4.35
CA TRP A 80 18.50 -43.65 4.06
C TRP A 80 18.73 -43.39 2.57
N PHE A 81 19.55 -44.21 1.89
CA PHE A 81 19.80 -44.03 0.46
C PHE A 81 18.55 -44.22 -0.41
N ARG A 82 17.66 -45.17 -0.04
CA ARG A 82 16.35 -45.31 -0.69
C ARG A 82 15.49 -44.06 -0.54
N LEU A 83 15.44 -43.47 0.65
CA LEU A 83 14.69 -42.23 0.90
C LEU A 83 15.30 -41.02 0.17
N VAL A 84 16.63 -40.93 0.07
CA VAL A 84 17.31 -39.90 -0.73
C VAL A 84 17.02 -40.07 -2.22
N ALA A 85 17.06 -41.30 -2.74
CA ALA A 85 16.73 -41.59 -4.14
C ALA A 85 15.27 -41.26 -4.44
N ALA A 86 14.33 -41.71 -3.59
CA ALA A 86 12.92 -41.38 -3.71
C ALA A 86 12.67 -39.87 -3.64
N CYS A 87 13.35 -39.15 -2.75
CA CYS A 87 13.24 -37.70 -2.65
C CYS A 87 13.81 -36.98 -3.87
N ARG A 88 14.93 -37.45 -4.43
CA ARG A 88 15.51 -36.90 -5.66
C ARG A 88 14.62 -37.18 -6.86
N GLN A 89 14.06 -38.38 -6.97
CA GLN A 89 13.11 -38.73 -8.01
C GLN A 89 11.82 -37.92 -7.88
N TYR A 90 11.32 -37.72 -6.65
CA TYR A 90 10.20 -36.82 -6.36
C TYR A 90 10.51 -35.38 -6.76
N LEU A 91 11.70 -34.86 -6.43
CA LEU A 91 12.10 -33.51 -6.83
C LEU A 91 12.33 -33.39 -8.33
N ALA A 92 12.86 -34.43 -8.99
CA ALA A 92 13.02 -34.46 -10.44
C ALA A 92 11.67 -34.49 -11.16
N THR A 93 10.72 -35.29 -10.67
CA THR A 93 9.33 -35.34 -11.18
C THR A 93 8.53 -34.10 -10.82
N THR A 94 8.85 -33.42 -9.73
CA THR A 94 8.26 -32.11 -9.40
C THR A 94 8.88 -31.03 -10.29
N ASN A 95 10.18 -31.04 -10.52
CA ASN A 95 10.86 -30.02 -11.31
C ASN A 95 10.80 -30.28 -12.83
N SER A 96 10.15 -31.37 -13.27
CA SER A 96 9.86 -31.62 -14.69
C SER A 96 8.70 -30.75 -15.17
N GLU A 97 8.59 -30.61 -16.49
CA GLU A 97 7.44 -29.95 -17.14
C GLU A 97 6.11 -30.61 -16.73
N GLU A 98 6.07 -31.94 -16.67
CA GLU A 98 4.89 -32.69 -16.18
C GLU A 98 4.54 -32.34 -14.72
N GLY A 99 5.55 -32.22 -13.86
CA GLY A 99 5.36 -31.82 -12.47
C GLY A 99 4.88 -30.39 -12.32
N GLU A 100 5.42 -29.48 -13.13
CA GLU A 100 4.96 -28.09 -13.21
C GLU A 100 3.51 -28.00 -13.68
N GLN A 101 3.18 -28.71 -14.75
CA GLN A 101 1.84 -28.79 -15.29
C GLN A 101 0.87 -29.34 -14.23
N ALA A 102 1.24 -30.42 -13.52
CA ALA A 102 0.44 -30.97 -12.42
C ALA A 102 0.20 -29.97 -11.28
N ARG A 103 1.18 -29.12 -10.96
CA ARG A 103 1.02 -28.04 -9.97
C ARG A 103 0.06 -26.97 -10.44
N ARG A 104 0.20 -26.52 -11.69
CA ARG A 104 -0.70 -25.53 -12.31
C ARG A 104 -2.13 -26.05 -12.34
N PHE A 105 -2.31 -27.31 -12.72
CA PHE A 105 -3.59 -28.03 -12.64
C PHE A 105 -4.18 -28.01 -11.24
N GLU A 106 -3.38 -28.28 -10.22
CA GLU A 106 -3.85 -28.28 -8.85
C GLU A 106 -4.32 -26.89 -8.40
N VAL A 107 -3.58 -25.84 -8.76
CA VAL A 107 -3.95 -24.45 -8.45
C VAL A 107 -5.23 -24.04 -9.19
N ALA A 108 -5.32 -24.32 -10.48
CA ALA A 108 -6.50 -24.02 -11.30
C ALA A 108 -7.75 -24.72 -10.73
N ARG A 109 -7.64 -26.01 -10.39
CA ARG A 109 -8.71 -26.79 -9.74
C ARG A 109 -9.17 -26.14 -8.44
N ARG A 110 -8.22 -25.74 -7.57
CA ARG A 110 -8.50 -25.09 -6.29
C ARG A 110 -9.17 -23.72 -6.43
N MET A 111 -8.83 -22.99 -7.49
CA MET A 111 -9.43 -21.70 -7.83
C MET A 111 -10.87 -21.89 -8.28
N VAL A 112 -11.07 -22.62 -9.36
CA VAL A 112 -12.38 -22.83 -9.99
C VAL A 112 -13.39 -23.38 -8.98
N ALA A 113 -13.02 -24.45 -8.27
CA ALA A 113 -13.87 -25.08 -7.26
C ALA A 113 -14.44 -24.09 -6.24
N ARG A 114 -13.62 -23.16 -5.75
CA ARG A 114 -14.04 -22.21 -4.70
C ARG A 114 -14.74 -20.99 -5.29
N VAL A 115 -14.28 -20.50 -6.43
CA VAL A 115 -14.84 -19.31 -7.09
C VAL A 115 -16.25 -19.59 -7.62
N THR A 116 -16.55 -20.82 -8.05
CA THR A 116 -17.89 -21.19 -8.54
C THR A 116 -18.80 -21.83 -7.47
N SER A 117 -18.26 -22.16 -6.29
CA SER A 117 -19.05 -22.77 -5.20
C SER A 117 -19.86 -21.74 -4.43
N PRO A 118 -21.17 -21.92 -4.23
CA PRO A 118 -22.00 -21.03 -3.42
C PRO A 118 -21.61 -21.13 -1.94
N LEU A 119 -21.58 -20.00 -1.24
CA LEU A 119 -21.43 -19.99 0.22
C LEU A 119 -22.79 -20.12 0.90
N PRO A 120 -22.87 -20.80 2.06
CA PRO A 120 -24.11 -20.82 2.85
C PRO A 120 -24.59 -19.40 3.18
N ALA A 121 -25.90 -19.18 3.05
CA ALA A 121 -26.52 -17.89 3.33
C ALA A 121 -26.16 -17.40 4.75
N GLY A 122 -25.89 -16.10 4.90
CA GLY A 122 -25.56 -15.48 6.18
C GLY A 122 -24.10 -15.64 6.63
N ARG A 123 -23.25 -16.37 5.89
CA ARG A 123 -21.81 -16.46 6.19
C ARG A 123 -21.09 -15.12 6.04
N LEU A 124 -21.43 -14.35 5.01
CA LEU A 124 -20.85 -13.04 4.72
C LEU A 124 -21.92 -12.11 4.12
N SER A 125 -21.70 -10.81 4.20
CA SER A 125 -22.44 -9.86 3.37
C SER A 125 -22.07 -10.06 1.89
N TRP A 126 -23.03 -9.79 1.00
CA TRP A 126 -22.86 -9.92 -0.46
C TRP A 126 -21.57 -9.23 -0.96
N GLN A 127 -21.29 -8.02 -0.46
CA GLN A 127 -20.11 -7.25 -0.86
C GLN A 127 -18.79 -7.89 -0.39
N ARG A 128 -18.77 -8.47 0.82
CA ARG A 128 -17.59 -9.17 1.34
C ARG A 128 -17.33 -10.46 0.58
N GLU A 129 -18.38 -11.17 0.18
CA GLU A 129 -18.26 -12.38 -0.63
C GLU A 129 -17.69 -12.08 -2.02
N VAL A 130 -18.21 -11.06 -2.71
CA VAL A 130 -17.67 -10.58 -4.00
C VAL A 130 -16.17 -10.28 -3.88
N ASN A 131 -15.78 -9.48 -2.88
CA ASN A 131 -14.37 -9.14 -2.67
C ASN A 131 -13.51 -10.36 -2.30
N ALA A 132 -14.04 -11.31 -1.53
CA ALA A 132 -13.32 -12.53 -1.18
C ALA A 132 -13.06 -13.43 -2.40
N ARG A 133 -13.99 -13.51 -3.35
CA ARG A 133 -13.84 -14.28 -4.60
C ARG A 133 -12.82 -13.62 -5.54
N VAL A 134 -12.88 -12.29 -5.69
CA VAL A 134 -11.86 -11.53 -6.44
C VAL A 134 -10.48 -11.75 -5.82
N ALA A 135 -10.36 -11.57 -4.50
CA ALA A 135 -9.10 -11.78 -3.79
C ALA A 135 -8.56 -13.20 -3.96
N LEU A 136 -9.43 -14.22 -3.87
CA LEU A 136 -9.04 -15.62 -4.07
C LEU A 136 -8.49 -15.85 -5.48
N THR A 137 -9.13 -15.27 -6.48
CA THR A 137 -8.74 -15.43 -7.89
C THR A 137 -7.40 -14.73 -8.14
N ILE A 138 -7.20 -13.51 -7.64
CA ILE A 138 -5.89 -12.81 -7.70
C ILE A 138 -4.78 -13.67 -7.06
N ILE A 139 -5.04 -14.26 -5.89
CA ILE A 139 -4.08 -15.13 -5.20
C ILE A 139 -3.74 -16.37 -6.05
N ALA A 140 -4.73 -16.97 -6.70
CA ALA A 140 -4.56 -18.17 -7.51
C ALA A 140 -3.90 -17.89 -8.86
N MET A 141 -4.25 -16.79 -9.54
CA MET A 141 -3.55 -16.34 -10.75
C MET A 141 -2.08 -16.10 -10.47
N ARG A 142 -1.76 -15.45 -9.34
CA ARG A 142 -0.37 -15.29 -8.90
C ARG A 142 0.35 -16.62 -8.66
N GLN A 143 -0.38 -17.67 -8.24
CA GLN A 143 0.19 -19.01 -8.07
C GLN A 143 0.45 -19.70 -9.42
N LEU A 144 -0.47 -19.54 -10.38
CA LEU A 144 -0.31 -20.03 -11.75
C LEU A 144 0.90 -19.37 -12.44
N GLU A 145 1.01 -18.04 -12.36
CA GLU A 145 2.15 -17.27 -12.90
C GLU A 145 3.50 -17.75 -12.36
N GLN A 146 3.56 -18.12 -11.07
CA GLN A 146 4.80 -18.55 -10.44
C GLN A 146 5.05 -20.06 -10.55
N GLY A 147 4.12 -20.84 -11.11
CA GLY A 147 4.26 -22.30 -11.22
C GLY A 147 4.31 -23.06 -9.89
N PHE A 148 3.87 -22.44 -8.79
CA PHE A 148 3.89 -23.04 -7.45
C PHE A 148 2.49 -23.34 -6.94
N THR A 149 2.32 -24.47 -6.25
CA THR A 149 1.04 -24.84 -5.60
C THR A 149 0.69 -23.97 -4.39
N SER A 150 1.59 -23.11 -3.94
CA SER A 150 1.38 -22.27 -2.78
C SER A 150 2.32 -21.07 -2.80
N VAL A 151 1.76 -19.90 -3.08
CA VAL A 151 2.45 -18.62 -2.94
C VAL A 151 2.00 -17.93 -1.65
N ARG A 152 2.95 -17.29 -0.97
CA ARG A 152 2.69 -16.54 0.27
C ARG A 152 2.32 -15.10 -0.08
N ILE A 153 1.06 -14.74 0.11
CA ILE A 153 0.55 -13.40 -0.21
C ILE A 153 0.46 -12.54 1.04
N SER A 154 0.85 -11.28 0.92
CA SER A 154 0.75 -10.27 1.98
C SER A 154 -0.47 -9.37 1.76
N GLY A 155 -0.96 -8.72 2.83
CA GLY A 155 -2.01 -7.71 2.71
C GLY A 155 -1.62 -6.49 1.87
N GLY A 156 -0.33 -6.16 1.79
CA GLY A 156 0.17 -5.07 0.94
C GLY A 156 0.05 -5.39 -0.55
N TYR A 157 0.39 -6.62 -0.95
CA TYR A 157 0.22 -7.06 -2.33
C TYR A 157 -1.26 -7.03 -2.75
N LEU A 158 -2.15 -7.60 -1.93
CA LEU A 158 -3.58 -7.63 -2.23
C LEU A 158 -4.19 -6.22 -2.30
N ALA A 159 -3.73 -5.32 -1.43
CA ALA A 159 -4.16 -3.92 -1.42
C ALA A 159 -3.88 -3.22 -2.76
N THR A 160 -2.67 -3.41 -3.30
CA THR A 160 -2.29 -2.87 -4.62
C THR A 160 -3.15 -3.45 -5.73
N GLN A 161 -3.35 -4.78 -5.74
CA GLN A 161 -4.08 -5.46 -6.83
C GLN A 161 -5.57 -5.13 -6.84
N MET A 162 -6.19 -4.91 -5.68
CA MET A 162 -7.62 -4.61 -5.57
C MET A 162 -7.93 -3.11 -5.46
N ASN A 163 -6.91 -2.25 -5.51
CA ASN A 163 -7.03 -0.82 -5.20
C ASN A 163 -7.74 -0.55 -3.85
N LEU A 164 -7.31 -1.25 -2.80
CA LEU A 164 -7.86 -1.13 -1.45
C LEU A 164 -6.83 -0.55 -0.48
N ALA A 165 -7.29 0.07 0.61
CA ALA A 165 -6.43 0.38 1.73
C ALA A 165 -5.82 -0.91 2.33
N ARG A 166 -4.54 -0.87 2.71
CA ARG A 166 -3.80 -2.02 3.28
C ARG A 166 -4.50 -2.68 4.48
N HIS A 167 -5.11 -1.86 5.34
CA HIS A 167 -5.88 -2.36 6.47
C HIS A 167 -7.08 -3.19 6.00
N SER A 168 -7.87 -2.68 5.05
CA SER A 168 -9.03 -3.35 4.47
C SER A 168 -8.66 -4.67 3.79
N ALA A 169 -7.58 -4.71 3.00
CA ALA A 169 -7.08 -5.94 2.39
C ALA A 169 -6.65 -6.98 3.45
N THR A 170 -6.04 -6.53 4.55
CA THR A 170 -5.65 -7.41 5.66
C THR A 170 -6.88 -7.96 6.41
N VAL A 171 -7.92 -7.15 6.61
CA VAL A 171 -9.20 -7.59 7.19
C VAL A 171 -9.85 -8.64 6.29
N LEU A 172 -9.87 -8.41 4.97
CA LEU A 172 -10.40 -9.36 4.00
C LEU A 172 -9.68 -10.73 4.07
N LEU A 173 -8.35 -10.73 4.11
CA LEU A 173 -7.56 -11.95 4.28
C LEU A 173 -7.87 -12.67 5.60
N LYS A 174 -8.06 -11.93 6.70
CA LYS A 174 -8.47 -12.52 7.99
C LYS A 174 -9.86 -13.14 7.91
N THR A 175 -10.80 -12.52 7.20
CA THR A 175 -12.15 -13.06 6.97
C THR A 175 -12.10 -14.34 6.13
N MET A 176 -11.35 -14.34 5.02
CA MET A 176 -11.16 -15.55 4.19
C MET A 176 -10.50 -16.69 4.97
N GLU A 177 -9.62 -16.37 5.93
CA GLU A 177 -8.99 -17.34 6.83
C GLU A 177 -9.96 -17.91 7.87
N LYS A 178 -10.63 -17.04 8.63
CA LYS A 178 -11.41 -17.44 9.81
C LYS A 178 -12.83 -17.90 9.46
N ASP A 179 -13.52 -17.15 8.60
CA ASP A 179 -14.96 -17.25 8.42
C ASP A 179 -15.31 -18.24 7.30
N ILE A 180 -14.48 -18.27 6.24
CA ILE A 180 -14.69 -19.10 5.04
C ILE A 180 -13.67 -20.25 4.91
N ARG A 181 -12.51 -20.14 5.57
CA ARG A 181 -11.40 -21.12 5.54
C ARG A 181 -10.86 -21.43 4.14
N TRP A 182 -10.96 -20.47 3.22
CA TRP A 182 -10.44 -20.59 1.85
C TRP A 182 -8.94 -20.35 1.76
N ILE A 183 -8.36 -19.67 2.76
CA ILE A 183 -6.92 -19.45 2.88
C ILE A 183 -6.47 -19.78 4.30
N ARG A 184 -5.16 -19.96 4.48
CA ARG A 184 -4.53 -20.22 5.78
C ARG A 184 -3.35 -19.31 5.98
N ARG A 185 -3.22 -18.75 7.17
CA ARG A 185 -2.05 -17.97 7.59
C ARG A 185 -0.81 -18.85 7.74
N VAL A 186 0.33 -18.33 7.30
CA VAL A 186 1.63 -19.01 7.37
C VAL A 186 2.68 -18.05 7.91
N GLY A 187 3.28 -18.43 9.04
CA GLY A 187 4.34 -17.67 9.70
C GLY A 187 3.83 -16.44 10.44
N ALA A 188 4.28 -16.27 11.68
CA ALA A 188 4.24 -15.02 12.44
C ALA A 188 5.13 -15.19 13.67
N ARG A 189 6.41 -14.85 13.56
CA ARG A 189 7.21 -14.55 14.76
C ARG A 189 7.93 -13.20 14.65
N HIS A 190 8.49 -12.83 13.49
CA HIS A 190 9.16 -11.53 13.30
C HIS A 190 8.97 -10.87 11.91
N GLY A 191 7.85 -11.09 11.21
CA GLY A 191 7.62 -10.53 9.86
C GLY A 191 6.17 -10.26 9.51
N ALA A 192 5.93 -9.64 8.35
CA ALA A 192 4.59 -9.34 7.86
C ALA A 192 3.76 -10.63 7.70
N LEU A 193 2.49 -10.58 8.13
CA LEU A 193 1.56 -11.70 7.99
C LEU A 193 1.43 -12.12 6.52
N LYS A 194 1.49 -13.43 6.28
CA LYS A 194 1.30 -14.02 4.95
C LYS A 194 0.25 -15.11 4.98
N TRP A 195 -0.44 -15.30 3.85
CA TRP A 195 -1.48 -16.31 3.66
C TRP A 195 -1.19 -17.16 2.42
N LYS A 196 -1.70 -18.39 2.42
CA LYS A 196 -1.68 -19.31 1.27
C LYS A 196 -3.00 -20.04 1.12
N GLN A 197 -3.28 -20.58 -0.07
CA GLN A 197 -4.43 -21.44 -0.30
C GLN A 197 -4.16 -22.88 0.18
N PRO A 198 -5.06 -23.51 0.94
CA PRO A 198 -4.93 -24.91 1.32
C PRO A 198 -5.36 -25.85 0.18
N HIS A 199 -4.87 -27.09 0.22
CA HIS A 199 -5.34 -28.18 -0.64
C HIS A 199 -6.84 -28.45 -0.41
N LEU A 200 -7.53 -29.00 -1.42
CA LEU A 200 -8.90 -29.52 -1.30
C LEU A 200 -8.86 -30.89 -0.60
N ALA A 201 -8.74 -30.88 0.73
CA ALA A 201 -8.68 -32.07 1.57
C ALA A 201 -9.88 -32.14 2.53
N GLY A 202 -10.28 -33.36 2.92
CA GLY A 202 -11.41 -33.61 3.82
C GLY A 202 -12.77 -33.73 3.10
N PRO A 203 -13.87 -33.91 3.85
CA PRO A 203 -15.21 -34.17 3.32
C PRO A 203 -15.73 -33.06 2.40
N THR A 204 -15.61 -31.80 2.82
CA THR A 204 -15.95 -30.63 1.99
C THR A 204 -15.03 -30.46 0.79
N GLY A 205 -13.84 -31.08 0.83
CA GLY A 205 -12.92 -31.12 -0.29
C GLY A 205 -13.36 -32.07 -1.40
N ALA A 206 -14.19 -33.09 -1.10
CA ALA A 206 -14.72 -34.00 -2.11
C ALA A 206 -15.76 -33.30 -3.00
N GLU A 207 -16.77 -32.66 -2.39
CA GLU A 207 -17.78 -31.86 -3.11
C GLU A 207 -17.15 -30.77 -3.98
N LEU A 208 -16.10 -30.11 -3.46
CA LEU A 208 -15.35 -29.10 -4.21
C LEU A 208 -14.56 -29.70 -5.38
N ARG A 209 -14.10 -30.95 -5.29
CA ARG A 209 -13.44 -31.64 -6.41
C ARG A 209 -14.46 -32.04 -7.47
N ASP A 210 -15.62 -32.52 -7.08
CA ASP A 210 -16.69 -32.89 -8.02
C ASP A 210 -17.16 -31.68 -8.81
N ARG A 211 -17.35 -30.54 -8.13
CA ARG A 211 -17.64 -29.27 -8.82
C ARG A 211 -16.51 -28.78 -9.72
N ALA A 212 -15.26 -29.09 -9.39
CA ALA A 212 -14.14 -28.76 -10.27
C ALA A 212 -14.15 -29.61 -11.55
N TRP A 213 -14.62 -30.86 -11.47
CA TRP A 213 -14.75 -31.74 -12.64
C TRP A 213 -15.76 -31.22 -13.66
N GLU A 214 -16.83 -30.54 -13.22
CA GLU A 214 -17.79 -29.86 -14.10
C GLU A 214 -17.14 -28.78 -14.97
N HIS A 215 -15.96 -28.28 -14.58
CA HIS A 215 -15.22 -27.23 -15.24
C HIS A 215 -13.81 -27.68 -15.69
N ALA A 216 -13.67 -28.95 -16.10
CA ALA A 216 -12.38 -29.52 -16.51
C ALA A 216 -11.70 -28.71 -17.64
N ALA A 217 -12.45 -28.29 -18.66
CA ALA A 217 -11.92 -27.48 -19.77
C ALA A 217 -11.37 -26.13 -19.31
N THR A 218 -12.07 -25.42 -18.42
CA THR A 218 -11.58 -24.20 -17.78
C THR A 218 -10.28 -24.44 -17.01
N ILE A 219 -10.18 -25.56 -16.31
CA ILE A 219 -8.97 -25.93 -15.55
C ILE A 219 -7.80 -26.19 -16.51
N ASP A 220 -8.02 -26.90 -17.62
CA ASP A 220 -7.02 -27.15 -18.66
C ASP A 220 -6.51 -25.84 -19.28
N ALA A 221 -7.42 -24.94 -19.65
CA ALA A 221 -7.09 -23.63 -20.22
C ALA A 221 -6.28 -22.76 -19.24
N LEU A 222 -6.67 -22.73 -17.96
CA LEU A 222 -5.94 -22.00 -16.91
C LEU A 222 -4.55 -22.60 -16.62
N ALA A 223 -4.43 -23.92 -16.60
CA ALA A 223 -3.17 -24.59 -16.30
C ALA A 223 -2.16 -24.49 -17.46
N SER A 224 -2.65 -24.54 -18.70
CA SER A 224 -1.84 -24.37 -19.91
C SER A 224 -1.46 -22.90 -20.19
N GLY A 225 -2.23 -21.94 -19.66
CA GLY A 225 -2.05 -20.52 -19.92
C GLY A 225 -2.77 -20.03 -21.20
N ASN A 226 -3.47 -20.92 -21.90
CA ASN A 226 -4.23 -20.59 -23.10
C ASN A 226 -5.65 -20.14 -22.72
N PHE A 227 -5.77 -19.01 -22.04
CA PHE A 227 -7.04 -18.55 -21.45
C PHE A 227 -8.16 -18.35 -22.47
N ALA A 228 -7.83 -17.89 -23.68
CA ALA A 228 -8.80 -17.66 -24.76
C ALA A 228 -9.51 -18.93 -25.27
N GLN A 229 -9.04 -20.13 -24.90
CA GLN A 229 -9.68 -21.39 -25.27
C GLN A 229 -10.97 -21.66 -24.48
N ASP A 230 -11.17 -21.00 -23.34
CA ASP A 230 -12.34 -21.18 -22.49
C ASP A 230 -12.84 -19.84 -21.95
N PRO A 231 -14.09 -19.44 -22.23
CA PRO A 231 -14.62 -18.13 -21.82
C PRO A 231 -14.57 -17.89 -20.30
N LEU A 232 -14.71 -18.93 -19.48
CA LEU A 232 -14.61 -18.78 -18.03
C LEU A 232 -13.15 -18.56 -17.60
N ALA A 233 -12.20 -19.26 -18.22
CA ALA A 233 -10.77 -19.10 -17.96
C ALA A 233 -10.30 -17.67 -18.28
N GLU A 234 -10.73 -17.13 -19.42
CA GLU A 234 -10.44 -15.75 -19.82
C GLU A 234 -10.95 -14.72 -18.81
N VAL A 235 -12.20 -14.87 -18.36
CA VAL A 235 -12.79 -14.01 -17.33
C VAL A 235 -12.03 -14.11 -16.00
N LEU A 236 -11.67 -15.32 -15.56
CA LEU A 236 -10.91 -15.53 -14.33
C LEU A 236 -9.50 -14.92 -14.42
N ALA A 237 -8.84 -15.04 -15.58
CA ALA A 237 -7.54 -14.43 -15.83
C ALA A 237 -7.61 -12.89 -15.84
N SER A 238 -8.73 -12.32 -16.29
CA SER A 238 -8.95 -10.88 -16.30
C SER A 238 -9.09 -10.24 -14.92
N VAL A 239 -9.12 -10.99 -13.80
CA VAL A 239 -9.47 -10.45 -12.47
C VAL A 239 -8.58 -9.30 -11.98
N ALA A 240 -7.31 -9.25 -12.41
CA ALA A 240 -6.37 -8.18 -12.08
C ALA A 240 -6.47 -6.98 -13.04
N HIS A 241 -7.34 -7.05 -14.05
CA HIS A 241 -7.48 -6.00 -15.05
C HIS A 241 -7.97 -4.69 -14.40
N PRO A 242 -7.31 -3.55 -14.68
CA PRO A 242 -7.63 -2.27 -14.03
C PRO A 242 -9.10 -1.85 -14.20
N ALA A 243 -9.73 -2.19 -15.33
CA ALA A 243 -11.16 -1.94 -15.59
C ALA A 243 -12.08 -2.42 -14.45
N TRP A 244 -11.77 -3.55 -13.80
CA TRP A 244 -12.58 -4.06 -12.69
C TRP A 244 -12.38 -3.31 -11.37
N SER A 245 -11.26 -2.59 -11.23
CA SER A 245 -10.87 -1.92 -9.98
C SER A 245 -11.30 -0.44 -9.93
N TYR A 246 -11.44 0.23 -11.08
CA TYR A 246 -11.69 1.67 -11.15
C TYR A 246 -13.13 2.12 -10.87
N SER A 247 -14.11 1.21 -10.84
CA SER A 247 -15.53 1.61 -10.70
C SER A 247 -16.01 1.86 -9.27
N GLN A 248 -15.26 1.44 -8.25
CA GLN A 248 -15.65 1.74 -6.86
C GLN A 248 -15.28 3.19 -6.53
N ALA A 249 -16.31 4.06 -6.51
CA ALA A 249 -16.32 5.37 -5.87
C ALA A 249 -15.65 6.55 -6.61
N LEU A 250 -16.27 7.00 -7.70
CA LEU A 250 -16.23 8.41 -8.12
C LEU A 250 -17.63 8.76 -8.63
N ALA A 251 -18.64 8.88 -7.77
CA ALA A 251 -19.80 9.67 -8.18
C ALA A 251 -19.25 11.09 -8.45
N ALA A 252 -18.93 11.39 -9.71
CA ALA A 252 -18.55 12.73 -10.10
C ALA A 252 -19.82 13.55 -9.92
N GLU A 253 -19.84 14.39 -8.89
CA GLU A 253 -20.88 15.40 -8.74
C GLU A 253 -20.96 16.17 -10.06
N GLY A 254 -22.09 16.03 -10.78
CA GLY A 254 -22.38 16.81 -11.98
C GLY A 254 -22.31 16.12 -13.34
N SER A 255 -22.05 14.81 -13.47
CA SER A 255 -22.13 14.12 -14.78
C SER A 255 -23.40 13.29 -14.94
N GLU A 256 -24.28 13.65 -15.88
CA GLU A 256 -25.51 12.90 -16.23
C GLU A 256 -25.26 11.52 -16.88
N LYS A 257 -24.00 11.18 -17.22
CA LYS A 257 -23.64 9.84 -17.71
C LYS A 257 -22.92 9.02 -16.63
N GLU A 258 -23.71 8.34 -15.80
CA GLU A 258 -23.26 7.26 -14.90
C GLU A 258 -22.74 6.04 -15.69
N VAL A 259 -21.57 6.12 -16.31
CA VAL A 259 -20.91 4.93 -16.88
C VAL A 259 -20.09 4.26 -15.79
N ARG A 260 -20.71 3.46 -14.92
CA ARG A 260 -20.02 2.79 -13.79
C ARG A 260 -20.56 1.40 -13.48
N ILE A 261 -20.41 0.47 -14.42
CA ILE A 261 -20.83 -0.93 -14.21
C ILE A 261 -19.64 -1.89 -14.05
N LEU A 262 -18.47 -1.56 -14.61
CA LEU A 262 -17.29 -2.44 -14.61
C LEU A 262 -16.61 -2.48 -13.23
N GLY A 263 -17.09 -3.36 -12.35
CA GLY A 263 -16.54 -3.54 -11.01
C GLY A 263 -16.50 -5.00 -10.55
N PRO A 264 -16.07 -5.26 -9.31
CA PRO A 264 -16.02 -6.62 -8.75
C PRO A 264 -17.35 -7.37 -8.88
N ARG A 265 -18.48 -6.65 -8.80
CA ARG A 265 -19.82 -7.22 -8.99
C ARG A 265 -20.09 -7.65 -10.43
N ALA A 266 -19.66 -6.87 -11.42
CA ALA A 266 -19.83 -7.22 -12.83
C ALA A 266 -18.93 -8.37 -13.23
N TRP A 267 -17.68 -8.37 -12.75
CA TRP A 267 -16.78 -9.52 -12.90
C TRP A 267 -17.41 -10.80 -12.32
N ILE A 268 -17.96 -10.74 -11.10
CA ILE A 268 -18.68 -11.89 -10.50
C ILE A 268 -19.92 -12.29 -11.30
N ALA A 269 -20.69 -11.34 -11.82
CA ALA A 269 -21.86 -11.65 -12.64
C ALA A 269 -21.46 -12.36 -13.93
N LEU A 270 -20.30 -12.02 -14.50
CA LEU A 270 -19.75 -12.66 -15.67
C LEU A 270 -19.21 -14.08 -15.36
N VAL A 271 -18.51 -14.25 -14.24
CA VAL A 271 -18.14 -15.58 -13.72
C VAL A 271 -19.38 -16.45 -13.52
N HIS A 272 -20.45 -15.91 -12.94
CA HIS A 272 -21.71 -16.62 -12.73
C HIS A 272 -22.34 -17.07 -14.06
N GLU A 273 -22.34 -16.20 -15.08
CA GLU A 273 -22.81 -16.52 -16.44
C GLU A 273 -21.96 -17.62 -17.09
N ARG A 274 -20.63 -17.43 -17.17
CA ARG A 274 -19.74 -18.33 -17.89
C ARG A 274 -19.57 -19.69 -17.21
N ALA A 275 -19.78 -19.75 -15.90
CA ALA A 275 -19.84 -21.01 -15.16
C ALA A 275 -21.21 -21.73 -15.29
N GLY A 276 -22.18 -21.18 -16.03
CA GLY A 276 -23.48 -21.82 -16.24
C GLY A 276 -24.29 -22.01 -14.97
N LEU A 277 -24.10 -21.14 -13.97
CA LEU A 277 -24.68 -21.35 -12.65
C LEU A 277 -26.16 -20.96 -12.59
N PRO A 278 -26.97 -21.73 -11.85
CA PRO A 278 -28.34 -21.33 -11.54
C PRO A 278 -28.42 -19.94 -10.88
N ASP A 279 -29.45 -19.19 -11.25
CA ASP A 279 -29.73 -17.81 -10.79
C ASP A 279 -29.84 -17.68 -9.25
N ASP A 280 -30.22 -18.75 -8.56
CA ASP A 280 -30.39 -18.84 -7.10
C ASP A 280 -29.07 -19.08 -6.35
N SER A 281 -28.03 -19.58 -7.03
CA SER A 281 -26.70 -19.77 -6.44
C SER A 281 -25.97 -18.45 -6.19
N GLY A 282 -26.33 -17.41 -6.95
CA GLY A 282 -26.08 -15.99 -6.67
C GLY A 282 -24.75 -15.67 -5.98
N LEU A 283 -23.60 -16.05 -6.55
CA LEU A 283 -22.22 -15.99 -6.00
C LEU A 283 -21.83 -14.68 -5.28
N GLY A 284 -22.40 -14.37 -4.12
CA GLY A 284 -22.34 -13.06 -3.48
C GLY A 284 -23.24 -11.98 -4.10
N LEU A 285 -24.24 -12.35 -4.89
CA LEU A 285 -25.23 -11.46 -5.52
C LEU A 285 -26.64 -12.06 -5.42
N THR A 286 -27.66 -11.25 -5.20
CA THR A 286 -29.04 -11.74 -5.31
C THR A 286 -29.41 -12.03 -6.76
N LYS A 287 -30.36 -12.94 -7.01
CA LYS A 287 -30.90 -13.24 -8.35
C LYS A 287 -31.26 -11.98 -9.15
N ALA A 288 -31.96 -11.03 -8.52
CA ALA A 288 -32.31 -9.77 -9.15
C ALA A 288 -31.08 -8.90 -9.48
N ALA A 289 -30.08 -8.90 -8.60
CA ALA A 289 -28.83 -8.17 -8.82
C ALA A 289 -28.01 -8.79 -9.98
N VAL A 290 -27.94 -10.12 -10.08
CA VAL A 290 -27.27 -10.81 -11.19
C VAL A 290 -27.87 -10.36 -12.52
N ARG A 291 -29.20 -10.46 -12.67
CA ARG A 291 -29.89 -10.05 -13.90
C ARG A 291 -29.69 -8.58 -14.25
N LYS A 292 -29.81 -7.69 -13.26
CA LYS A 292 -29.61 -6.25 -13.45
C LYS A 292 -28.17 -5.97 -13.89
N THR A 293 -27.19 -6.54 -13.21
CA THR A 293 -25.77 -6.33 -13.52
C THR A 293 -25.38 -6.91 -14.88
N LYS A 294 -25.88 -8.10 -15.27
CA LYS A 294 -25.63 -8.66 -16.60
C LYS A 294 -26.19 -7.78 -17.72
N ARG A 295 -27.43 -7.30 -17.60
CA ARG A 295 -28.03 -6.38 -18.59
C ARG A 295 -27.21 -5.10 -18.75
N SER A 296 -26.80 -4.53 -17.63
CA SER A 296 -25.95 -3.34 -17.60
C SER A 296 -24.57 -3.60 -18.21
N LEU A 297 -23.96 -4.76 -17.92
CA LEU A 297 -22.67 -5.15 -18.49
C LEU A 297 -22.76 -5.32 -20.00
N LEU A 298 -23.82 -5.98 -20.50
CA LEU A 298 -24.01 -6.21 -21.94
C LEU A 298 -24.15 -4.89 -22.72
N ALA A 299 -24.80 -3.89 -22.12
CA ALA A 299 -24.95 -2.58 -22.75
C ALA A 299 -23.63 -1.79 -22.82
N GLU A 300 -22.72 -2.01 -21.86
CA GLU A 300 -21.44 -1.30 -21.76
C GLU A 300 -20.27 -2.04 -22.43
N LEU A 301 -20.32 -3.37 -22.42
CA LEU A 301 -19.25 -4.28 -22.82
C LEU A 301 -19.88 -5.55 -23.43
N PRO A 302 -20.42 -5.48 -24.66
CA PRO A 302 -21.08 -6.60 -25.31
C PRO A 302 -20.14 -7.79 -25.56
N GLU A 303 -18.86 -7.52 -25.82
CA GLU A 303 -17.80 -8.51 -26.03
C GLU A 303 -17.63 -9.44 -24.81
N ALA A 304 -18.04 -9.00 -23.61
CA ALA A 304 -18.02 -9.86 -22.44
C ALA A 304 -18.96 -11.07 -22.55
N PHE A 305 -19.96 -11.03 -23.43
CA PHE A 305 -20.92 -12.11 -23.65
C PHE A 305 -20.71 -12.84 -24.98
N ASP A 306 -20.00 -12.23 -25.92
CA ASP A 306 -19.56 -12.88 -27.15
C ASP A 306 -18.50 -13.95 -26.82
N THR A 307 -18.53 -15.11 -27.48
CA THR A 307 -17.49 -16.14 -27.32
C THR A 307 -16.31 -15.91 -28.25
N ASP A 308 -16.50 -15.15 -29.33
CA ASP A 308 -15.46 -14.84 -30.32
C ASP A 308 -14.85 -13.45 -30.10
N GLY A 309 -15.43 -12.66 -29.19
CA GLY A 309 -14.98 -11.32 -28.85
C GLY A 309 -13.73 -11.33 -27.96
N ASP A 310 -12.79 -10.42 -28.24
CA ASP A 310 -11.60 -10.22 -27.40
C ASP A 310 -11.98 -9.40 -26.15
N LEU A 311 -12.28 -10.11 -25.06
CA LEU A 311 -12.66 -9.50 -23.79
C LEU A 311 -11.55 -8.58 -23.25
N VAL A 312 -10.28 -8.98 -23.39
CA VAL A 312 -9.15 -8.21 -22.85
C VAL A 312 -9.02 -6.88 -23.58
N ALA A 313 -9.08 -6.89 -24.91
CA ALA A 313 -9.03 -5.66 -25.71
C ALA A 313 -10.19 -4.71 -25.36
N ALA A 314 -11.40 -5.25 -25.19
CA ALA A 314 -12.57 -4.46 -24.82
C ALA A 314 -12.45 -3.88 -23.39
N LEU A 315 -11.85 -4.63 -22.46
CA LEU A 315 -11.54 -4.13 -21.13
C LEU A 315 -10.45 -3.05 -21.15
N ASP A 316 -9.44 -3.16 -21.99
CA ASP A 316 -8.38 -2.15 -22.17
C ASP A 316 -8.96 -0.83 -22.64
N GLU A 317 -9.82 -0.85 -23.66
CA GLU A 317 -10.51 0.35 -24.15
C GLU A 317 -11.31 1.02 -23.03
N LYS A 318 -12.04 0.23 -22.23
CA LYS A 318 -12.79 0.75 -21.09
C LYS A 318 -11.90 1.23 -19.95
N ALA A 319 -10.76 0.59 -19.70
CA ALA A 319 -9.80 1.04 -18.70
C ALA A 319 -9.18 2.38 -19.09
N LEU A 320 -8.87 2.59 -20.38
CA LEU A 320 -8.39 3.88 -20.89
C LEU A 320 -9.44 4.97 -20.74
N ALA A 321 -10.69 4.70 -21.16
CA ALA A 321 -11.79 5.64 -21.04
C ALA A 321 -12.08 6.01 -19.58
N THR A 322 -12.12 5.02 -18.69
CA THR A 322 -12.40 5.21 -17.25
C THR A 322 -11.21 5.86 -16.54
N GLY A 323 -9.99 5.43 -16.82
CA GLY A 323 -8.76 5.96 -16.23
C GLY A 323 -8.57 7.44 -16.54
N ALA A 324 -8.90 7.87 -17.77
CA ALA A 324 -8.89 9.29 -18.13
C ALA A 324 -9.87 10.13 -17.29
N LEU A 325 -11.05 9.58 -16.96
CA LEU A 325 -12.03 10.24 -16.10
C LEU A 325 -11.53 10.33 -14.65
N VAL A 326 -10.98 9.23 -14.11
CA VAL A 326 -10.41 9.20 -12.75
C VAL A 326 -9.26 10.19 -12.61
N TYR A 327 -8.36 10.22 -13.58
CA TYR A 327 -7.23 11.16 -13.59
C TYR A 327 -7.69 12.63 -13.61
N ARG A 328 -8.70 12.96 -14.41
CA ARG A 328 -9.28 14.32 -14.44
C ARG A 328 -9.88 14.71 -13.08
N ALA A 329 -10.68 13.82 -12.49
CA ALA A 329 -11.31 14.06 -11.20
C ALA A 329 -10.28 14.23 -10.06
N GLU A 330 -9.22 13.39 -10.04
CA GLU A 330 -8.18 13.50 -9.02
C GLU A 330 -7.34 14.78 -9.21
N LYS A 331 -7.05 15.17 -10.46
CA LYS A 331 -6.36 16.43 -10.76
C LYS A 331 -7.18 17.64 -10.29
N GLU A 332 -8.48 17.63 -10.51
CA GLU A 332 -9.39 18.67 -10.03
C GLU A 332 -9.44 18.73 -8.50
N ARG A 333 -9.50 17.56 -7.82
CA ARG A 333 -9.44 17.48 -6.37
C ARG A 333 -8.15 18.05 -5.80
N LEU A 334 -7.00 17.69 -6.38
CA LEU A 334 -5.71 18.23 -5.97
C LEU A 334 -5.66 19.75 -6.13
N TRP A 335 -6.18 20.25 -7.26
CA TRP A 335 -6.25 21.69 -7.50
C TRP A 335 -7.13 22.43 -6.48
N LEU A 336 -8.27 21.85 -6.10
CA LEU A 336 -9.13 22.42 -5.05
C LEU A 336 -8.43 22.47 -3.68
N VAL A 337 -7.66 21.45 -3.32
CA VAL A 337 -6.86 21.44 -2.08
C VAL A 337 -5.79 22.52 -2.12
N GLU A 338 -5.06 22.64 -3.23
CA GLU A 338 -4.04 23.68 -3.41
C GLU A 338 -4.64 25.09 -3.39
N ALA A 339 -5.81 25.28 -4.01
CA ALA A 339 -6.55 26.54 -4.02
C ALA A 339 -7.03 26.95 -2.62
N ALA A 340 -7.52 25.99 -1.83
CA ALA A 340 -7.94 26.24 -0.45
C ALA A 340 -6.75 26.61 0.45
N GLU A 341 -5.61 25.92 0.30
CA GLU A 341 -4.39 26.21 1.04
C GLU A 341 -3.82 27.60 0.67
N THR A 342 -3.78 27.94 -0.62
CA THR A 342 -3.36 29.28 -1.06
C THR A 342 -4.31 30.37 -0.59
N ALA A 343 -5.63 30.13 -0.55
CA ALA A 343 -6.59 31.07 0.01
C ALA A 343 -6.39 31.29 1.52
N ARG A 344 -6.05 30.23 2.28
CA ARG A 344 -5.71 30.33 3.71
C ARG A 344 -4.47 31.20 3.91
N LEU A 345 -3.39 30.91 3.19
CA LEU A 345 -2.13 31.67 3.27
C LEU A 345 -2.33 33.15 2.89
N LEU A 346 -3.15 33.45 1.88
CA LEU A 346 -3.46 34.83 1.49
C LEU A 346 -4.23 35.57 2.60
N LYS A 347 -5.15 34.90 3.29
CA LYS A 347 -5.90 35.46 4.42
C LYS A 347 -4.98 35.76 5.60
N GLU A 348 -4.09 34.83 5.94
CA GLU A 348 -3.06 35.01 6.97
C GLU A 348 -2.14 36.19 6.63
N PHE A 349 -1.69 36.28 5.37
CA PHE A 349 -0.86 37.39 4.89
C PHE A 349 -1.59 38.74 4.97
N LYS A 350 -2.86 38.80 4.57
CA LYS A 350 -3.68 40.03 4.69
C LYS A 350 -3.86 40.44 6.15
N ALA A 351 -4.09 39.49 7.06
CA ALA A 351 -4.20 39.76 8.49
C ALA A 351 -2.88 40.30 9.08
N MET A 352 -1.74 39.67 8.75
CA MET A 352 -0.41 40.16 9.14
C MET A 352 -0.14 41.57 8.60
N LYS A 353 -0.47 41.83 7.33
CA LYS A 353 -0.33 43.17 6.73
C LYS A 353 -1.19 44.21 7.45
N ALA A 354 -2.44 43.88 7.78
CA ALA A 354 -3.33 44.77 8.51
C ALA A 354 -2.79 45.08 9.93
N ALA A 355 -2.32 44.06 10.66
CA ALA A 355 -1.71 44.22 11.98
C ALA A 355 -0.47 45.15 11.91
N ARG A 356 0.39 44.96 10.89
CA ARG A 356 1.57 45.81 10.67
C ARG A 356 1.21 47.27 10.36
N VAL A 357 0.11 47.51 9.64
CA VAL A 357 -0.39 48.88 9.38
C VAL A 357 -0.89 49.55 10.66
N VAL A 358 -1.62 48.83 11.52
CA VAL A 358 -2.10 49.33 12.81
C VAL A 358 -0.91 49.65 13.72
N ALA A 359 0.08 48.76 13.81
CA ALA A 359 1.26 48.97 14.62
C ALA A 359 2.10 50.18 14.13
N ARG A 360 2.28 50.35 12.81
CA ARG A 360 2.93 51.55 12.24
C ARG A 360 2.18 52.83 12.60
N ARG A 361 0.85 52.83 12.56
CA ARG A 361 0.04 54.00 12.98
C ARG A 361 0.21 54.32 14.46
N ALA A 362 0.29 53.30 15.33
CA ALA A 362 0.50 53.48 16.75
C ALA A 362 1.90 54.07 17.05
N VAL A 363 2.96 53.50 16.47
CA VAL A 363 4.33 54.01 16.59
C VAL A 363 4.44 55.45 16.05
N GLY A 364 3.87 55.73 14.88
CA GLY A 364 3.85 57.09 14.33
C GLY A 364 3.01 58.09 15.13
N ALA A 365 2.00 57.65 15.87
CA ALA A 365 1.24 58.52 16.77
C ALA A 365 2.04 58.86 18.04
N VAL A 366 2.77 57.87 18.58
CA VAL A 366 3.68 58.06 19.72
C VAL A 366 4.81 59.02 19.37
N LEU A 367 5.47 58.82 18.22
CA LEU A 367 6.55 59.70 17.76
C LEU A 367 6.06 61.15 17.56
N ARG A 368 4.90 61.34 16.90
CA ARG A 368 4.32 62.69 16.73
C ARG A 368 3.89 63.34 18.05
N LYS A 369 3.43 62.55 19.03
CA LYS A 369 3.09 63.05 20.37
C LYS A 369 4.34 63.46 21.15
N ALA A 370 5.45 62.76 20.97
CA ALA A 370 6.74 63.14 21.54
C ALA A 370 7.25 64.47 20.95
N GLU A 371 7.01 64.73 19.66
CA GLU A 371 7.34 66.01 19.02
C GLU A 371 6.47 67.18 19.50
N HIS A 372 5.17 66.96 19.73
CA HIS A 372 4.25 68.00 20.21
C HIS A 372 4.28 68.23 21.72
N ASN A 373 4.88 67.32 22.50
CA ASN A 373 5.15 67.54 23.93
C ASN A 373 6.44 68.34 24.09
N GLU A 374 6.40 69.62 23.72
CA GLU A 374 7.52 70.57 23.88
C GLU A 374 7.97 70.72 25.35
N GLY A 375 7.17 70.28 26.31
CA GLY A 375 7.48 70.37 27.74
C GLY A 375 8.50 69.35 28.28
N VAL A 376 8.87 68.29 27.54
CA VAL A 376 9.77 67.22 28.05
C VAL A 376 11.01 66.96 27.20
N LEU A 377 10.90 66.93 25.86
CA LEU A 377 12.04 66.61 24.98
C LEU A 377 12.62 67.82 24.23
N GLY A 378 11.82 68.87 24.02
CA GLY A 378 12.17 69.98 23.14
C GLY A 378 12.32 69.55 21.65
N PRO A 379 12.47 70.51 20.72
CA PRO A 379 12.67 70.21 19.31
C PRO A 379 14.00 69.49 19.07
N ILE A 380 14.07 68.69 18.01
CA ILE A 380 15.34 68.07 17.58
C ILE A 380 16.34 69.19 17.27
N PRO A 381 17.48 69.27 17.98
CA PRO A 381 18.41 70.38 17.79
C PRO A 381 19.07 70.28 16.41
N HIS A 382 19.17 71.42 15.71
CA HIS A 382 19.97 71.50 14.47
C HIS A 382 21.48 71.41 14.75
N ASP A 383 21.91 71.77 15.96
CA ASP A 383 23.31 71.66 16.36
C ASP A 383 23.67 70.20 16.69
N VAL A 384 24.69 69.69 16.00
CA VAL A 384 25.26 68.36 16.18
C VAL A 384 25.79 68.17 17.62
N SER A 385 26.25 69.23 18.27
CA SER A 385 26.80 69.15 19.64
C SER A 385 25.72 68.88 20.70
N ALA A 386 24.48 69.32 20.46
CA ALA A 386 23.34 69.16 21.36
C ALA A 386 22.54 67.86 21.13
N LEU A 387 22.74 67.21 19.98
CA LEU A 387 22.03 66.00 19.58
C LEU A 387 22.21 64.79 20.52
N PRO A 388 23.39 64.52 21.12
CA PRO A 388 23.55 63.42 22.08
C PRO A 388 22.77 63.61 23.39
N ALA A 389 22.67 64.85 23.88
CA ALA A 389 21.90 65.18 25.08
C ALA A 389 20.40 65.01 24.82
N TRP A 390 19.93 65.50 23.67
CA TRP A 390 18.57 65.27 23.20
C TRP A 390 18.26 63.77 23.03
N ALA A 391 19.16 62.99 22.43
CA ALA A 391 18.98 61.55 22.23
C ALA A 391 18.89 60.78 23.57
N SER A 392 19.62 61.22 24.60
CA SER A 392 19.56 60.63 25.93
C SER A 392 18.25 60.97 26.65
N ALA A 393 17.74 62.20 26.50
CA ALA A 393 16.43 62.60 27.00
C ALA A 393 15.31 61.84 26.27
N ALA A 394 15.40 61.69 24.95
CA ALA A 394 14.48 60.92 24.13
C ALA A 394 14.44 59.45 24.56
N ALA A 395 15.60 58.83 24.80
CA ALA A 395 15.68 57.47 25.33
C ALA A 395 14.97 57.31 26.67
N ALA A 396 15.19 58.25 27.60
CA ALA A 396 14.54 58.24 28.91
C ALA A 396 13.03 58.45 28.81
N HIS A 397 12.56 59.27 27.87
CA HIS A 397 11.13 59.48 27.64
C HIS A 397 10.46 58.23 27.08
N PHE A 398 11.08 57.57 26.09
CA PHE A 398 10.53 56.36 25.46
C PHE A 398 10.63 55.11 26.34
N ASN A 399 11.44 55.14 27.40
CA ASN A 399 11.49 54.10 28.41
C ASN A 399 10.18 54.09 29.22
N GLY A 400 9.39 53.02 29.06
CA GLY A 400 8.15 52.79 29.82
C GLY A 400 6.91 53.60 29.39
N THR A 401 6.99 54.52 28.42
CA THR A 401 5.81 55.23 27.86
C THR A 401 5.13 54.48 26.71
N VAL A 402 5.78 53.46 26.16
CA VAL A 402 5.28 52.72 25.00
C VAL A 402 5.38 51.24 25.31
N ASP A 403 4.26 50.65 25.76
CA ASP A 403 4.13 49.23 26.13
C ASP A 403 4.47 48.23 25.00
N HIS A 404 4.86 48.72 23.81
CA HIS A 404 5.13 47.94 22.61
C HIS A 404 6.51 48.21 21.96
N LEU A 405 7.37 49.06 22.56
CA LEU A 405 8.73 49.29 22.02
C LEU A 405 9.69 48.11 22.24
N GLY A 406 9.40 47.25 23.22
CA GLY A 406 10.12 45.98 23.43
C GLY A 406 9.71 44.86 22.47
N ASP A 407 8.71 45.07 21.61
CA ASP A 407 8.31 44.10 20.60
C ASP A 407 9.38 44.02 19.49
N ARG A 408 10.01 42.85 19.38
CA ARG A 408 11.12 42.57 18.46
C ARG A 408 10.74 42.83 17.00
N GLU A 409 9.44 42.79 16.66
CA GLU A 409 8.94 43.06 15.31
C GLU A 409 8.72 44.55 15.02
N LEU A 410 8.52 45.39 16.03
CA LEU A 410 8.21 46.82 15.87
C LEU A 410 9.43 47.74 16.03
N LEU A 411 10.44 47.27 16.76
CA LEU A 411 11.70 47.98 17.00
C LEU A 411 12.41 48.46 15.72
N PRO A 412 12.49 47.67 14.62
CA PRO A 412 13.11 48.15 13.38
C PRO A 412 12.34 49.34 12.75
N PHE A 413 11.01 49.33 12.82
CA PHE A 413 10.18 50.42 12.26
C PHE A 413 10.25 51.69 13.09
N ALA A 414 10.26 51.57 14.42
CA ALA A 414 10.43 52.71 15.30
C ALA A 414 11.78 53.41 15.05
N ARG A 415 12.86 52.62 14.88
CA ARG A 415 14.19 53.11 14.51
C ARG A 415 14.22 53.81 13.16
N GLU A 416 13.63 53.19 12.14
CA GLU A 416 13.54 53.75 10.79
C GLU A 416 12.81 55.10 10.82
N MET A 417 11.62 55.16 11.43
CA MET A 417 10.82 56.40 11.49
C MET A 417 11.53 57.52 12.27
N LEU A 418 12.17 57.21 13.41
CA LEU A 418 12.90 58.22 14.18
C LEU A 418 14.15 58.71 13.43
N ALA A 419 14.84 57.82 12.71
CA ALA A 419 15.96 58.19 11.86
C ALA A 419 15.51 59.12 10.73
N GLU A 420 14.39 58.83 10.06
CA GLU A 420 13.82 59.72 9.04
C GLU A 420 13.50 61.11 9.61
N HIS A 421 12.95 61.19 10.82
CA HIS A 421 12.63 62.47 11.45
C HIS A 421 13.90 63.25 11.84
N VAL A 422 14.91 62.59 12.42
CA VAL A 422 16.20 63.26 12.75
C VAL A 422 16.90 63.73 11.47
N ALA A 423 16.85 62.96 10.39
CA ALA A 423 17.42 63.35 9.10
C ALA A 423 16.68 64.56 8.48
N ALA A 424 15.34 64.61 8.60
CA ALA A 424 14.54 65.74 8.14
C ALA A 424 14.88 67.07 8.83
N HIS A 425 15.50 67.03 10.02
CA HIS A 425 15.98 68.21 10.74
C HIS A 425 17.43 68.61 10.38
N GLY A 426 17.97 68.11 9.26
CA GLY A 426 19.24 68.53 8.69
C GLY A 426 20.45 67.68 9.10
N HIS A 427 20.23 66.56 9.78
CA HIS A 427 21.30 65.62 10.14
C HIS A 427 21.54 64.58 9.04
N ASP A 428 22.79 64.13 8.91
CA ASP A 428 23.13 63.08 7.96
C ASP A 428 22.45 61.74 8.30
N SER A 429 22.08 60.96 7.29
CA SER A 429 21.32 59.70 7.45
C SER A 429 22.03 58.69 8.36
N ALA A 430 23.36 58.61 8.28
CA ALA A 430 24.15 57.68 9.09
C ALA A 430 24.16 58.06 10.58
N LYS A 431 24.14 59.36 10.89
CA LYS A 431 24.01 59.89 12.25
C LYS A 431 22.59 59.76 12.76
N ALA A 432 21.59 60.01 11.92
CA ALA A 432 20.18 59.82 12.26
C ALA A 432 19.86 58.36 12.64
N GLU A 433 20.38 57.39 11.89
CA GLU A 433 20.27 55.96 12.22
C GLU A 433 20.99 55.60 13.52
N LYS A 434 22.17 56.17 13.78
CA LYS A 434 22.90 55.95 15.04
C LYS A 434 22.14 56.53 16.24
N VAL A 435 21.54 57.70 16.09
CA VAL A 435 20.72 58.34 17.12
C VAL A 435 19.47 57.52 17.39
N ALA A 436 18.71 57.13 16.37
CA ALA A 436 17.53 56.30 16.55
C ALA A 436 17.87 54.91 17.14
N GLY A 437 18.97 54.32 16.68
CA GLY A 437 19.49 53.06 17.20
C GLY A 437 19.98 53.15 18.65
N PHE A 438 20.48 54.30 19.09
CA PHE A 438 20.83 54.57 20.49
C PHE A 438 19.57 54.75 21.35
N VAL A 439 18.65 55.62 20.94
CA VAL A 439 17.40 55.93 21.65
C VAL A 439 16.63 54.66 21.99
N PHE A 440 16.36 53.82 20.99
CA PHE A 440 15.60 52.58 21.20
C PHE A 440 16.42 51.39 21.72
N ARG A 441 17.73 51.51 21.83
CA ARG A 441 18.55 50.52 22.56
C ARG A 441 18.61 50.82 24.05
N VAL A 442 18.53 52.09 24.41
CA VAL A 442 18.55 52.54 25.82
C VAL A 442 17.14 52.55 26.42
N ALA A 443 16.10 52.75 25.59
CA ALA A 443 14.69 52.72 26.01
C ALA A 443 14.08 51.31 26.13
N ALA A 444 14.71 50.30 25.52
CA ALA A 444 14.30 48.89 25.59
C ALA A 444 15.15 48.16 26.63
#